data_AF-A0E5Y1-F1
#
_entry.id   AF-A0E5Y1-F1
#
_cell.length_a   1.000
_cell.length_b   1.000
_cell.length_c   1.000
_cell.angle_alpha   90.00
_cell.angle_beta   90.00
_cell.angle_gamma   90.00
#
_symmetry.space_group_name_H-M   'P 1'
#
loop_
_entity.id
_entity.type
_entity.pdbx_description
1 polymer ?
#
loop_
_entity_poly.entity_id
_entity_poly.type
_entity_poly.pdbx_seq_one_letter_code
_entity_poly.pdbx_strand_id
1 'polypeptide(L)'
;MQSESDMSEYDEKKFVLPKSTKDLKACQQCGMVLTVEQWNREVECPNSCNASQTKLFSGMICVLKPSQSWVIRKLGNPKSIHPGLYAIDVQAD
;
A
#
# COMPACT_ATOMS: atom_id res chain seq x y z
N MET A 1 4.16 -27.75 30.68
CA MET A 1 3.49 -26.46 30.93
C MET A 1 4.59 -25.41 30.87
N GLN A 2 4.74 -24.57 29.85
CA GLN A 2 3.74 -23.88 29.03
C GLN A 2 3.92 -24.20 27.55
N SER A 3 2.79 -24.39 26.87
CA SER A 3 2.66 -24.55 25.43
C SER A 3 3.03 -23.26 24.71
N GLU A 4 3.92 -23.36 23.72
CA GLU A 4 4.18 -22.35 22.68
C GLU A 4 2.96 -22.26 21.74
N SER A 5 1.83 -21.83 22.29
CA SER A 5 0.56 -21.72 21.58
C SER A 5 0.57 -20.53 20.63
N ASP A 6 0.34 -20.84 19.35
CA ASP A 6 -0.28 -19.98 18.35
C ASP A 6 0.45 -18.67 18.00
N MET A 7 1.61 -18.79 17.36
CA MET A 7 1.90 -17.86 16.26
C MET A 7 0.99 -18.25 15.09
N SER A 8 -0.24 -17.73 15.08
CA SER A 8 -1.11 -17.89 13.94
C SER A 8 -0.39 -17.37 12.70
N GLU A 9 -0.23 -18.24 11.72
CA GLU A 9 0.24 -17.98 10.37
C GLU A 9 -0.64 -16.90 9.74
N TYR A 10 -0.29 -15.64 9.98
CA TYR A 10 -0.90 -14.52 9.29
C TYR A 10 -0.29 -14.51 7.90
N ASP A 11 -1.10 -14.82 6.90
CA ASP A 11 -0.76 -14.66 5.49
C ASP A 11 -0.65 -13.15 5.18
N GLU A 12 0.35 -12.49 5.76
CA GLU A 12 0.64 -11.09 5.50
C GLU A 12 1.20 -11.01 4.08
N LYS A 13 0.40 -10.38 3.21
CA LYS A 13 0.78 -10.07 1.84
C LYS A 13 2.22 -9.51 1.79
N LYS A 14 2.98 -9.87 0.75
CA LYS A 14 4.36 -9.40 0.58
C LYS A 14 4.45 -7.87 0.57
N PHE A 15 5.53 -7.34 1.14
CA PHE A 15 5.86 -5.92 1.09
C PHE A 15 6.02 -5.43 -0.34
N VAL A 16 5.41 -4.29 -0.65
CA VAL A 16 5.55 -3.60 -1.94
C VAL A 16 6.06 -2.18 -1.67
N LEU A 17 7.28 -1.89 -2.12
CA LEU A 17 7.95 -0.62 -1.87
C LEU A 17 8.42 0.02 -3.18
N PRO A 18 8.48 1.36 -3.25
CA PRO A 18 9.10 2.04 -4.37
C PRO A 18 10.60 1.74 -4.40
N LYS A 19 11.15 1.46 -5.59
CA LYS A 19 12.59 1.20 -5.77
C LYS A 19 13.46 2.45 -5.62
N SER A 20 12.86 3.63 -5.76
CA SER A 20 13.52 4.92 -5.59
C SER A 20 12.50 5.99 -5.22
N THR A 21 12.96 7.16 -4.78
CA THR A 21 12.10 8.33 -4.54
C THR A 21 11.88 9.19 -5.79
N LYS A 22 12.48 8.82 -6.94
CA LYS A 22 12.30 9.52 -8.21
C LYS A 22 11.07 9.00 -8.93
N ASP A 23 10.37 9.92 -9.61
CA ASP A 23 9.23 9.62 -10.46
C ASP A 23 8.19 8.71 -9.79
N LEU A 24 7.69 9.16 -8.64
CA LEU A 24 6.64 8.46 -7.90
C LEU A 24 5.27 8.77 -8.49
N LYS A 25 4.39 7.77 -8.46
CA LYS A 25 2.96 7.93 -8.66
C LYS A 25 2.18 7.18 -7.60
N ALA A 26 1.04 7.74 -7.21
CA ALA A 26 0.09 7.13 -6.30
C ALA A 26 -1.11 6.55 -7.08
N CYS A 27 -1.58 5.37 -6.67
CA CYS A 27 -2.87 4.85 -7.13
C CYS A 27 -4.00 5.75 -6.62
N GLN A 28 -4.88 6.21 -7.51
CA GLN A 28 -5.99 7.12 -7.16
C GLN A 28 -7.06 6.51 -6.26
N GLN A 29 -7.07 5.18 -6.09
CA GLN A 29 -8.07 4.49 -5.26
C GLN A 29 -7.53 4.09 -3.88
N CYS A 30 -6.39 3.39 -3.82
CA CYS A 30 -5.84 2.91 -2.53
C CYS A 30 -4.69 3.76 -1.99
N GLY A 31 -4.16 4.69 -2.79
CA GLY A 31 -3.04 5.55 -2.42
C GLY A 31 -1.67 4.88 -2.42
N MET A 32 -1.54 3.62 -2.86
CA MET A 32 -0.22 2.96 -2.95
C MET A 32 0.74 3.75 -3.83
N VAL A 33 1.97 3.94 -3.36
CA VAL A 33 3.01 4.73 -4.03
C VAL A 33 4.11 3.81 -4.56
N LEU A 34 4.33 3.84 -5.86
CA LEU A 34 5.43 3.15 -6.54
C LEU A 34 6.10 4.08 -7.57
N THR A 35 7.27 3.70 -8.07
CA THR A 35 7.89 4.42 -9.19
C THR A 35 7.08 4.21 -10.47
N VAL A 36 7.17 5.16 -11.41
CA VAL A 36 6.59 5.01 -12.76
C VAL A 36 7.09 3.73 -13.43
N GLU A 37 8.37 3.38 -13.27
CA GLU A 37 8.93 2.14 -13.81
C GLU A 37 8.23 0.89 -13.25
N GLN A 38 7.91 0.87 -11.95
CA GLN A 38 7.18 -0.24 -11.34
C GLN A 38 5.74 -0.29 -11.86
N TRP A 39 5.05 0.86 -11.92
CA TRP A 39 3.71 0.93 -12.50
C TRP A 39 3.62 0.45 -13.94
N ASN A 40 4.67 0.70 -14.75
CA ASN A 40 4.72 0.23 -16.13
C ASN A 40 4.94 -1.30 -16.25
N ARG A 41 5.45 -1.95 -15.20
CA ARG A 41 5.69 -3.41 -15.17
C ARG A 41 4.50 -4.18 -14.61
N GLU A 42 3.75 -3.57 -13.69
CA GLU A 42 2.56 -4.15 -13.10
C GLU A 42 1.37 -4.05 -14.08
N VAL A 43 0.64 -5.15 -14.29
CA VAL A 43 -0.57 -5.15 -15.13
C VAL A 43 -1.73 -4.48 -14.40
N GLU A 44 -1.76 -4.62 -13.07
CA GLU A 44 -2.79 -4.08 -12.19
C GLU A 44 -2.16 -3.51 -10.92
N CYS A 45 -2.92 -2.72 -10.16
CA CYS A 45 -2.46 -2.31 -8.84
C CYS A 45 -2.23 -3.55 -7.95
N PRO A 46 -1.14 -3.62 -7.16
CA PRO A 46 -0.91 -4.74 -6.23
C PRO A 46 -2.06 -4.98 -5.25
N ASN A 47 -2.83 -3.93 -4.92
CA ASN A 47 -4.06 -4.04 -4.12
C ASN A 47 -5.31 -4.40 -4.97
N SER A 48 -5.14 -4.87 -6.20
CA SER A 48 -6.20 -5.22 -7.16
C SER A 48 -7.23 -4.11 -7.38
N CYS A 49 -6.75 -2.86 -7.40
CA CYS A 49 -7.55 -1.67 -7.68
C CYS A 49 -7.62 -1.42 -9.19
N ASN A 50 -8.81 -1.08 -9.70
CA ASN A 50 -9.00 -0.69 -11.09
C ASN A 50 -9.02 0.83 -11.21
N ALA A 51 -7.86 1.46 -10.97
CA ALA A 51 -7.73 2.92 -10.96
C ALA A 51 -6.41 3.39 -11.57
N SER A 52 -6.45 4.58 -12.18
CA SER A 52 -5.27 5.26 -12.74
C SER A 52 -4.30 5.72 -11.66
N GLN A 53 -3.11 6.15 -12.08
CA GLN A 53 -2.07 6.64 -11.18
C GLN A 53 -1.69 8.08 -11.50
N THR A 54 -1.64 8.91 -10.46
CA THR A 54 -1.37 10.35 -10.54
C THR A 54 0.01 10.69 -9.95
N LYS A 55 0.58 11.82 -10.36
CA LYS A 55 1.71 12.47 -9.69
C LYS A 55 1.27 13.46 -8.58
N LEU A 56 -0.01 13.79 -8.53
CA LEU A 56 -0.61 14.75 -7.60
C LEU A 56 -1.04 14.03 -6.32
N PHE A 57 -0.07 13.82 -5.43
CA PHE A 57 -0.33 13.27 -4.10
C PHE A 57 0.51 13.98 -3.05
N SER A 58 0.06 13.94 -1.79
CA SER A 58 0.77 14.58 -0.68
C SER A 58 0.77 13.72 0.59
N GLY A 59 1.86 13.86 1.36
CA GLY A 59 2.14 13.03 2.52
C GLY A 59 2.44 11.57 2.15
N MET A 60 3.30 10.91 2.91
CA MET A 60 3.58 9.49 2.72
C MET A 60 3.61 8.77 4.07
N ILE A 61 3.04 7.57 4.11
CA ILE A 61 3.05 6.69 5.26
C ILE A 61 3.58 5.31 4.85
N CYS A 62 4.48 4.76 5.65
CA CYS A 62 4.92 3.39 5.50
C CYS A 62 4.07 2.48 6.38
N VAL A 63 3.40 1.53 5.77
CA VAL A 63 2.45 0.62 6.40
C VAL A 63 3.11 -0.74 6.54
N LEU A 64 3.41 -1.12 7.78
CA LEU A 64 4.06 -2.39 8.09
C LEU A 64 3.05 -3.49 8.39
N LYS A 65 2.00 -3.18 9.16
CA LYS A 65 0.95 -4.14 9.58
C LYS A 65 -0.45 -3.58 9.28
N PRO A 66 -0.94 -3.70 8.04
CA PRO A 66 -2.20 -3.08 7.63
C PRO A 66 -3.40 -3.48 8.50
N SER A 67 -3.52 -4.77 8.84
CA SER A 67 -4.64 -5.33 9.61
C SER A 67 -4.74 -4.78 11.04
N GLN A 68 -3.62 -4.32 11.61
CA GLN A 68 -3.54 -3.80 12.99
C GLN A 68 -3.54 -2.27 13.02
N SER A 69 -3.24 -1.61 11.90
CA SER A 69 -3.08 -0.16 11.84
C SER A 69 -4.42 0.57 11.98
N TRP A 70 -4.53 1.40 13.01
CA TRP A 70 -5.64 2.36 13.13
C TRP A 70 -5.60 3.41 12.01
N VAL A 71 -4.40 3.86 11.61
CA VAL A 71 -4.22 4.87 10.55
C VAL A 71 -4.81 4.37 9.23
N ILE A 72 -4.55 3.11 8.86
CA ILE A 72 -5.08 2.54 7.61
C ILE A 72 -6.59 2.44 7.62
N ARG A 73 -7.17 2.02 8.75
CA ARG A 73 -8.63 2.01 8.93
C ARG A 73 -9.23 3.40 8.81
N LYS A 74 -8.54 4.42 9.34
CA LYS A 74 -9.00 5.82 9.29
C LYS A 74 -8.94 6.42 7.89
N LEU A 75 -7.97 6.01 7.07
CA LEU A 75 -7.83 6.45 5.67
C LEU A 75 -8.79 5.73 4.70
N GLY A 76 -9.69 4.88 5.21
CA GLY A 76 -10.71 4.22 4.39
C GLY A 76 -10.18 3.06 3.53
N ASN A 77 -8.93 2.64 3.75
CA ASN A 77 -8.35 1.53 3.00
C ASN A 77 -8.93 0.17 3.45
N PRO A 78 -9.15 -0.78 2.52
CA PRO A 78 -9.74 -2.08 2.84
C PRO A 78 -8.80 -2.94 3.71
N LYS A 79 -9.39 -3.90 4.43
CA LYS A 79 -8.66 -4.80 5.36
C LYS A 79 -7.58 -5.68 4.71
N SER A 80 -7.48 -5.72 3.37
CA SER A 80 -6.57 -6.61 2.62
C SER A 80 -5.66 -5.85 1.65
N ILE A 81 -4.97 -4.82 2.14
CA ILE A 81 -3.91 -4.13 1.38
C ILE A 81 -2.53 -4.73 1.67
N HIS A 82 -1.60 -4.58 0.73
CA HIS A 82 -0.19 -4.94 0.93
C HIS A 82 0.49 -3.99 1.93
N PRO A 83 1.39 -4.46 2.81
CA PRO A 83 2.37 -3.62 3.47
C PRO A 83 3.20 -2.85 2.42
N GLY A 84 3.46 -1.56 2.65
CA GLY A 84 4.08 -0.72 1.63
C GLY A 84 3.98 0.78 1.90
N LEU A 85 4.33 1.58 0.90
CA LEU A 85 4.24 3.04 0.97
C LEU A 85 2.90 3.53 0.39
N TYR A 86 2.23 4.41 1.11
CA TYR A 86 0.94 4.98 0.74
C TYR A 86 0.94 6.50 0.88
N ALA A 87 0.21 7.18 0.02
CA ALA A 87 -0.06 8.61 0.13
C ALA A 87 -1.17 8.87 1.16
N ILE A 88 -1.11 10.04 1.82
CA ILE A 88 -2.18 10.47 2.75
C ILE A 88 -3.33 11.11 1.98
N ASP A 89 -3.00 11.91 0.97
CA ASP A 89 -3.94 12.58 0.08
C ASP A 89 -3.56 12.34 -1.38
N VAL A 90 -4.56 12.08 -2.23
CA VAL A 90 -4.39 11.75 -3.65
C VAL A 90 -5.45 12.49 -4.46
N GLN A 91 -5.00 13.19 -5.50
CA GLN A 91 -5.86 14.02 -6.34
C GLN A 91 -6.09 13.34 -7.69
N ALA A 92 -7.27 13.57 -8.28
CA ALA A 92 -7.47 13.21 -9.68
C ALA A 92 -6.66 14.18 -10.56
N ASP A 93 -6.12 13.67 -11.68
CA ASP A 93 -5.53 14.52 -12.73
C ASP A 93 -6.62 15.27 -13.51
#